data_AF-A0A7X2TDD9-F1
#
_entry.id   AF-A0A7X2TDD9-F1
#
_cell.length_a   1.000
_cell.length_b   1.000
_cell.length_c   1.000
_cell.angle_alpha   90.00
_cell.angle_beta   90.00
_cell.angle_gamma   90.00
#
_symmetry.space_group_name_H-M   'P 1'
#
loop_
_entity.id
_entity.type
_entity.pdbx_description
1 polymer ?
#
loop_
_entity_poly.entity_id
_entity_poly.type
_entity_poly.pdbx_seq_one_letter_code
_entity_poly.pdbx_strand_id
1 'polypeptide(L)' 'MEIITEEQLAKELRTKYIKNPPEGMTSSMIKEMSDNELLDMDYFLHEEDIDFGGECEEGFYIF' A
#
# COMPACT_ATOMS: atom_id res chain seq x y z
N MET A 1 -7.05 -7.33 17.79
CA MET A 1 -6.64 -6.35 16.76
C MET A 1 -5.16 -6.11 16.96
N GLU A 2 -4.35 -6.54 16.01
CA GLU A 2 -2.98 -6.04 15.91
C GLU A 2 -3.08 -4.62 15.37
N ILE A 3 -2.59 -3.63 16.12
CA ILE A 3 -2.50 -2.27 15.64
C ILE A 3 -1.26 -2.23 14.75
N ILE A 4 -1.47 -2.17 13.44
CA ILE A 4 -0.39 -2.01 12.47
C ILE A 4 -0.10 -0.51 12.37
N THR A 5 1.16 -0.11 12.52
CA THR A 5 1.57 1.28 12.31
C THR A 5 1.83 1.54 10.82
N GLU A 6 1.79 2.81 10.41
CA GLU A 6 2.14 3.20 9.03
C GLU A 6 3.54 2.71 8.62
N GLU A 7 4.51 2.78 9.54
CA GLU A 7 5.87 2.28 9.33
C GLU A 7 5.91 0.76 9.08
N GLN A 8 5.09 -0.01 9.80
CA GLN A 8 4.99 -1.45 9.61
C GLN A 8 4.32 -1.78 8.28
N LEU A 9 3.23 -1.09 7.95
CA LEU A 9 2.54 -1.24 6.67
C LEU A 9 3.46 -0.90 5.49
N ALA A 10 4.18 0.22 5.54
CA ALA A 10 5.12 0.61 4.50
C ALA A 10 6.23 -0.44 4.30
N LYS A 11 6.74 -1.05 5.38
CA LYS A 11 7.74 -2.12 5.29
C LYS A 11 7.22 -3.38 4.58
N GLU A 12 5.98 -3.76 4.87
CA GLU A 12 5.32 -4.89 4.21
C GLU A 12 5.08 -4.61 2.72
N LEU A 13 4.51 -3.45 2.41
CA LEU A 13 4.30 -2.98 1.04
C LEU A 13 5.60 -2.91 0.25
N ARG A 14 6.68 -2.46 0.88
CA ARG A 14 7.99 -2.35 0.22
C ARG A 14 8.49 -3.74 -0.19
N THR A 15 8.31 -4.73 0.67
CA THR A 15 8.68 -6.13 0.35
C THR A 15 7.81 -6.69 -0.78
N LYS A 16 6.49 -6.43 -0.74
CA LYS A 16 5.53 -6.81 -1.78
C LYS A 16 5.92 -6.23 -3.15
N TYR A 17 6.12 -4.93 -3.23
CA TYR A 17 6.37 -4.22 -4.49
C TYR A 17 7.82 -4.33 -4.99
N ILE A 18 8.80 -4.63 -4.14
CA ILE A 18 10.14 -5.01 -4.63
C ILE A 18 10.10 -6.35 -5.36
N LYS A 19 9.33 -7.31 -4.84
CA LYS A 19 9.21 -8.65 -5.40
C LYS A 19 8.39 -8.65 -6.70
N ASN A 20 7.31 -7.86 -6.73
CA ASN A 20 6.46 -7.69 -7.90
C ASN A 20 6.08 -6.21 -8.05
N PRO A 21 6.90 -5.42 -8.77
CA PRO A 21 6.64 -4.00 -8.96
C PRO A 21 5.32 -3.75 -9.72
N PRO A 22 4.59 -2.66 -9.42
CA PRO A 22 3.47 -2.22 -10.25
C PRO A 22 3.87 -1.98 -11.70
N GLU A 23 2.91 -2.04 -12.62
CA GLU A 23 3.17 -1.77 -14.04
C GLU A 23 3.79 -0.38 -14.23
N GLY A 24 4.80 -0.29 -15.09
CA GLY A 24 5.54 0.95 -15.32
C GLY A 24 6.55 1.32 -14.21
N MET A 25 6.68 0.51 -13.16
CA MET A 25 7.66 0.71 -12.09
C MET A 25 8.75 -0.37 -12.08
N THR A 26 9.90 -0.03 -11.51
CA THR A 26 11.00 -0.99 -11.27
C THR A 26 11.20 -1.18 -9.78
N SER A 27 11.72 -2.34 -9.37
CA SER A 27 12.02 -2.62 -7.96
C SER A 27 13.03 -1.65 -7.35
N SER A 28 13.88 -1.02 -8.17
CA SER A 28 14.78 0.05 -7.71
C SER A 28 14.00 1.32 -7.33
N MET A 29 13.00 1.72 -8.11
CA MET A 29 12.16 2.87 -7.79
C MET A 29 11.44 2.68 -6.46
N ILE A 30 10.89 1.48 -6.24
CA ILE A 30 10.22 1.11 -4.97
C ILE A 30 11.18 1.15 -3.77
N LYS A 31 12.46 0.84 -3.95
CA LYS A 31 13.46 0.93 -2.87
C LYS A 31 13.79 2.37 -2.48
N GLU A 32 13.78 3.28 -3.44
CA GLU A 32 14.12 4.69 -3.23
C GLU A 32 12.91 5.51 -2.75
N MET A 33 11.68 5.02 -2.92
CA MET A 33 10.47 5.69 -2.42
C MET A 33 10.50 5.84 -0.89
N SER A 34 10.04 6.99 -0.39
CA SER A 34 9.74 7.15 1.03
C SER A 34 8.54 6.31 1.46
N ASP A 35 8.38 6.10 2.76
CA ASP A 35 7.25 5.33 3.29
C ASP A 35 5.91 6.01 2.93
N ASN A 36 5.85 7.34 2.98
CA ASN A 36 4.66 8.10 2.58
C ASN A 36 4.35 7.94 1.09
N GLU A 37 5.34 8.07 0.21
CA GLU A 37 5.14 7.88 -1.24
C GLU A 37 4.66 6.47 -1.57
N LEU A 38 5.14 5.47 -0.81
CA LEU A 38 4.73 4.09 -0.97
C LEU A 38 3.29 3.85 -0.52
N LEU A 39 2.87 4.47 0.59
CA LEU A 39 1.51 4.42 1.11
C LEU A 39 0.53 5.14 0.17
N ASP A 40 0.89 6.34 -0.30
CA ASP A 40 0.09 7.11 -1.26
C ASP A 40 -0.09 6.32 -2.56
N MET A 41 0.99 5.71 -3.08
CA MET A 41 0.93 4.87 -4.26
C MET A 41 0.03 3.64 -4.04
N ASP A 42 0.16 2.96 -2.89
CA ASP A 42 -0.68 1.80 -2.56
C ASP A 42 -2.16 2.18 -2.50
N TYR A 43 -2.48 3.35 -1.93
CA TYR A 43 -3.82 3.91 -1.93
C TYR A 43 -4.33 4.12 -3.37
N PHE A 44 -3.59 4.81 -4.23
CA PHE A 44 -4.02 5.04 -5.63
C PHE A 44 -4.17 3.75 -6.45
N LEU A 45 -3.33 2.74 -6.20
CA LEU A 45 -3.39 1.45 -6.91
C LEU A 45 -4.62 0.62 -6.53
N HIS A 46 -5.13 0.76 -5.29
CA HIS A 46 -6.31 0.05 -4.81
C HIS A 46 -7.57 0.93 -4.76
N GLU A 47 -7.48 2.22 -5.11
CA GLU A 47 -8.63 3.13 -5.17
C GLU A 47 -9.65 2.70 -6.25
N GLU A 48 -9.21 1.97 -7.29
CA GLU A 48 -10.08 1.38 -8.32
C GLU A 48 -10.69 0.01 -7.94
N ASP A 49 -10.12 -0.70 -6.95
CA ASP A 49 -10.68 -1.95 -6.40
C ASP A 49 -11.78 -1.69 -5.35
N ILE A 50 -12.11 -0.42 -5.09
CA ILE A 50 -13.32 -0.01 -4.38
C ILE A 50 -14.51 -0.14 -5.34
N ASP A 51 -14.71 -1.33 -5.89
CA ASP A 51 -15.99 -1.70 -6.47
C ASP A 51 -17.00 -1.78 -5.31
N PHE A 52 -18.05 -0.98 -5.43
CA PHE A 52 -19.10 -0.74 -4.44
C PHE A 52 -20.00 -1.99 -4.26
N GLY A 53 -19.42 -3.18 -4.07
CA GLY A 53 -20.09 -4.46 -4.31
C GLY A 53 -19.57 -5.70 -3.58
N GLY A 54 -18.59 -5.60 -2.68
CA GLY A 54 -18.14 -6.78 -1.92
C GLY A 54 -17.31 -6.43 -0.70
N GLU A 55 -17.93 -6.48 0.47
CA GLU A 55 -17.30 -6.57 1.80
C GLU A 55 -16.13 -5.59 2.05
N CYS A 56 -16.50 -4.33 2.28
CA CYS A 56 -15.75 -3.41 3.12
C CYS A 56 -15.75 -3.98 4.56
N GLU A 57 -14.94 -5.01 4.82
CA GLU A 57 -14.66 -5.46 6.18
C GLU A 57 -13.78 -4.41 6.86
N GLU A 58 -14.44 -3.56 7.64
CA GLU A 58 -13.96 -2.84 8.80
C GLU A 58 -12.44 -2.56 8.86
N GLY A 59 -12.08 -1.35 8.44
CA GLY A 59 -11.40 -0.44 9.35
C GLY A 59 -10.00 -0.02 8.96
N PHE A 60 -9.86 1.27 8.64
CA PHE A 60 -8.78 2.09 9.19
C PHE A 60 -9.35 3.49 9.48
N TYR A 61 -9.41 3.87 10.76
CA TYR A 61 -9.67 5.25 11.18
C TYR A 61 -8.34 6.02 11.12
N ILE A 62 -8.23 6.95 10.19
CA ILE A 62 -7.19 7.99 10.18
C ILE A 62 -7.71 9.20 10.98
N PHE A 63 -6.92 9.67 11.97
CA PHE A 63 -7.26 10.78 12.89
C PHE A 63 -6.93 12.16 12.30
#